data_AF-A0A349K6H9-F1
#
_entry.id   AF-A0A349K6H9-F1
#
_cell.length_a   1.000
_cell.length_b   1.000
_cell.length_c   1.000
_cell.angle_alpha   90.00
_cell.angle_beta   90.00
_cell.angle_gamma   90.00
#
_symmetry.space_group_name_H-M   'P 1'
#
loop_
_entity.id
_entity.type
_entity.pdbx_description
1 polymer ?
#
loop_
_entity_poly.entity_id
_entity_poly.type
_entity_poly.pdbx_seq_one_letter_code
_entity_poly.pdbx_strand_id
1 'polypeptide(L)' 'LFPQIISELNKREMGDTLIVAGGIIPESDHNYLTDIGIKGIFGPGTSTSDIVTFIQESVR' A
#
# COMPACT_ATOMS: atom_id res chain seq x y z
N LEU A 1 -11.11 4.40 4.04
CA LEU A 1 -9.99 5.35 3.84
C LEU A 1 -9.29 5.09 2.51
N PHE A 2 -8.69 3.91 2.31
CA PHE A 2 -7.92 3.60 1.09
C PHE A 2 -8.66 3.80 -0.25
N PRO A 3 -9.93 3.36 -0.43
CA PRO A 3 -10.61 3.53 -1.72
C PRO A 3 -10.79 5.00 -2.13
N GLN A 4 -11.00 5.89 -1.17
CA GLN A 4 -11.14 7.32 -1.43
C GLN A 4 -9.80 7.94 -1.84
N ILE A 5 -8.70 7.57 -1.17
CA ILE A 5 -7.35 8.03 -1.52
C ILE A 5 -6.99 7.60 -2.94
N ILE A 6 -7.20 6.32 -3.27
CA ILE A 6 -6.93 5.77 -4.61
C ILE A 6 -7.76 6.48 -5.68
N SER A 7 -9.06 6.70 -5.41
CA SER A 7 -9.91 7.43 -6.34
C SER A 7 -9.43 8.86 -6.59
N GLU A 8 -9.00 9.57 -5.56
CA GLU A 8 -8.50 10.95 -5.69
C GLU A 8 -7.14 11.02 -6.40
N LEU A 9 -6.25 10.04 -6.18
CA LEU A 9 -4.99 9.94 -6.93
C LEU A 9 -5.26 9.68 -8.42
N ASN A 10 -6.17 8.76 -8.75
CA ASN A 10 -6.56 8.48 -10.13
C ASN A 10 -7.16 9.71 -10.83
N LYS A 11 -7.99 10.49 -10.14
CA LYS A 11 -8.54 11.76 -10.68
C LYS A 11 -7.48 12.80 -11.00
N ARG A 12 -6.32 12.72 -10.34
CA ARG A 12 -5.18 13.63 -10.52
C ARG A 12 -4.13 13.06 -11.47
N GLU A 13 -4.45 12.01 -12.23
CA GLU A 13 -3.53 11.33 -13.15
C GLU A 13 -2.31 10.70 -12.45
N MET A 14 -2.44 10.37 -11.16
CA MET A 14 -1.38 9.78 -10.32
C MET A 14 -1.60 8.28 -10.06
N GLY A 15 -2.24 7.57 -11.00
CA GLY A 15 -2.60 6.15 -10.84
C GLY A 15 -1.40 5.19 -10.80
N ASP A 16 -0.22 5.67 -11.18
CA ASP A 16 1.08 4.98 -11.12
C ASP A 16 1.78 5.13 -9.75
N THR A 17 1.23 5.95 -8.85
CA THR A 17 1.82 6.17 -7.53
C THR A 17 1.81 4.89 -6.69
N LEU A 18 2.97 4.52 -6.15
CA LEU A 18 3.10 3.42 -5.20
C LEU A 18 2.35 3.73 -3.91
N ILE A 19 1.39 2.86 -3.54
CA ILE A 19 0.63 2.96 -2.28
C ILE A 19 0.94 1.77 -1.40
N VAL A 20 1.33 2.05 -0.16
CA VAL A 20 1.56 1.06 0.91
C VAL A 20 0.68 1.37 2.11
N ALA A 21 0.27 0.34 2.84
CA ALA A 21 -0.52 0.43 4.06
C ALA A 21 0.28 -0.07 5.26
N GLY A 22 0.13 0.59 6.41
CA GLY A 22 0.75 0.16 7.66
C GLY A 22 -0.25 0.18 8.82
N GLY A 23 -0.07 -0.71 9.79
CA GLY A 23 -0.88 -0.78 11.00
C GLY A 23 -1.42 -2.18 11.30
N ILE A 24 -2.37 -2.28 12.23
CA ILE A 24 -3.05 -3.54 12.56
C ILE A 24 -4.15 -3.77 11.51
N ILE A 25 -3.87 -4.62 10.53
CA ILE A 25 -4.77 -4.89 9.41
C ILE A 25 -5.15 -6.39 9.45
N PRO A 26 -6.45 -6.73 9.56
CA PRO A 26 -6.92 -8.11 9.52
C PRO A 26 -6.53 -8.83 8.23
N GLU A 27 -6.16 -10.11 8.31
CA GLU A 27 -5.80 -10.92 7.14
C GLU A 27 -6.94 -11.02 6.11
N SER A 28 -8.20 -11.01 6.58
CA SER A 28 -9.39 -10.95 5.72
C SER A 28 -9.42 -9.74 4.79
N ASP A 29 -8.76 -8.66 5.18
CA ASP A 29 -8.79 -7.39 4.45
C ASP A 29 -7.62 -7.31 3.46
N HIS A 30 -6.62 -8.18 3.55
CA HIS A 30 -5.41 -8.11 2.72
C HIS A 30 -5.75 -8.28 1.24
N ASN A 31 -6.57 -9.28 0.90
CA ASN A 31 -7.02 -9.50 -0.48
C ASN A 31 -7.72 -8.25 -1.04
N TYR A 32 -8.65 -7.68 -0.28
CA TYR A 32 -9.36 -6.48 -0.69
C TYR A 32 -8.41 -5.29 -0.89
N LEU A 33 -7.45 -5.08 0.03
CA LEU A 33 -6.49 -3.99 -0.05
C LEU A 33 -5.56 -4.13 -1.27
N THR A 34 -5.12 -5.36 -1.57
CA THR A 34 -4.33 -5.64 -2.78
C THR A 34 -5.14 -5.40 -4.06
N ASP A 35 -6.40 -5.83 -4.09
CA ASP A 35 -7.29 -5.65 -5.25
C ASP A 35 -7.54 -4.18 -5.59
N ILE A 36 -7.63 -3.31 -4.58
CA ILE A 36 -7.82 -1.87 -4.80
C ILE A 36 -6.51 -1.13 -5.12
N GLY A 37 -5.36 -1.81 -5.15
CA GLY A 37 -4.10 -1.24 -5.62
C GLY A 37 -3.05 -0.97 -4.54
N ILE A 38 -3.26 -1.42 -3.29
CA ILE A 38 -2.20 -1.37 -2.27
C ILE A 38 -1.16 -2.44 -2.57
N LYS A 39 0.09 -2.03 -2.73
CA LYS A 39 1.18 -2.93 -3.15
C LYS A 39 1.95 -3.53 -1.97
N GLY A 40 1.94 -2.88 -0.81
CA GLY A 40 2.61 -3.37 0.39
C GLY A 40 1.75 -3.17 1.65
N ILE A 41 1.66 -4.20 2.49
CA ILE A 41 0.91 -4.19 3.76
C ILE A 41 1.89 -4.51 4.88
N PHE A 42 2.07 -3.59 5.83
CA PHE A 42 3.07 -3.69 6.89
C PHE A 42 2.42 -3.71 8.27
N GLY A 43 2.46 -4.86 8.91
CA GLY A 43 1.84 -5.11 10.21
C GLY A 43 2.71 -4.71 11.41
N PRO A 44 2.21 -4.91 12.64
CA PRO A 44 3.02 -4.77 13.84
C PRO A 44 4.24 -5.69 13.79
N GLY A 45 5.41 -5.15 14.11
CA GLY A 45 6.67 -5.92 14.12
C GLY A 45 7.39 -5.98 12.77
N THR A 46 6.82 -5.48 11.68
CA THR A 46 7.56 -5.28 10.43
C THR A 46 8.74 -4.32 10.68
N SER A 47 9.94 -4.71 10.28
CA SER A 47 11.10 -3.84 10.45
C SER A 47 11.07 -2.68 9.46
N THR A 48 11.57 -1.52 9.87
CA THR A 48 11.72 -0.38 8.95
C THR A 48 12.61 -0.72 7.76
N SER A 49 13.61 -1.58 7.95
CA SER A 49 14.50 -2.04 6.89
C SER A 49 13.76 -2.81 5.79
N ASP A 50 12.77 -3.62 6.17
CA ASP A 50 11.93 -4.37 5.21
C ASP A 50 11.07 -3.41 4.38
N ILE A 51 10.50 -2.38 5.03
CA ILE A 51 9.70 -1.34 4.37
C ILE A 51 10.56 -0.55 3.38
N VAL A 52 11.78 -0.16 3.78
CA VAL A 52 12.71 0.57 2.91
C VAL A 52 13.09 -0.26 1.69
N THR A 53 13.45 -1.53 1.92
CA THR A 53 13.81 -2.47 0.84
C THR A 53 12.67 -2.61 -0.15
N PHE A 54 11.45 -2.85 0.35
CA PHE A 54 10.26 -2.97 -0.49
C PHE A 54 10.02 -1.74 -1.36
N ILE A 55 10.13 -0.53 -0.78
CA ILE A 55 9.93 0.71 -1.54
C ILE A 55 11.01 0.85 -2.62
N GLN A 56 12.28 0.61 -2.29
CA GLN A 56 13.38 0.70 -3.24
C GLN A 56 13.25 -0.27 -4.42
N GLU A 57 12.73 -1.48 -4.18
CA GLU A 57 12.48 -2.48 -5.21
C GLU A 57 11.25 -2.16 -6.07
N SER A 58 10.23 -1.54 -5.48
CA SER A 58 8.96 -1.25 -6.15
C SER A 58 9.00 -0.02 -7.07
N VAL A 59 9.97 0.87 -6.88
CA VAL A 59 10.14 2.10 -7.69
C VAL A 59 11.23 1.98 -8.77
N ARG A 60 11.81 0.79 -8.92
CA ARG A 60 12.85 0.50 -9.92
C ARG A 60 12.30 0.26 -11.31
#